data_AF-A0A8J3IKS8-F1
#
_entry.id   AF-A0A8J3IKS8-F1
#
_cell.length_a   1.000
_cell.length_b   1.000
_cell.length_c   1.000
_cell.angle_alpha   90.00
_cell.angle_beta   90.00
_cell.angle_gamma   90.00
#
_symmetry.space_group_name_H-M   'P 1'
#
loop_
_entity.id
_entity.type
_entity.pdbx_description
1 polymer ?
#
loop_
_entity_poly.entity_id
_entity_poly.type
_entity_poly.pdbx_seq_one_letter_code
_entity_poly.pdbx_strand_id
1 'polypeptide(L)'
;MLDTAAALSENGMHMSDDYSNATSSTEDSSEFEGPPYTALPYIEMPSPPSHPQPAPSVQQGVPLTEEARLAAGYQLGSVLKCYKSEPTAFTTDGLPSVPATQRASGLDASGAFAFILIPTLVLLFLTRTPPWPLIMICLLILAPWLSNVIGRLPGDVFVALQNTEFYLCTNGIMIIKWTRVRAIRWEQIRTVQYCRAQNILHSSYILYPEEGKPIPLNRSLVGDRLSELAEVIEHEVRQRQLPGAIAAYEAGQVLSFGSINVTTQGLTLEIEQRSLSWQRFASVGYYNGYSITLREGVAASPWQKIEVARMLNLCVFLPLTAHIKNSLLAARDHNAMDEESNASDEEMEWMRQMQKEMLERLRNQNGISQIPAEVVEALQVLNLPTTASFDVIHQRYRQLAKQYHPDTGGDPETFKRIDAAYKRVIAWIASHE
;
A
#
# COMPACT_ATOMS: atom_id res chain seq x y z
N MET A 1 44.73 -23.66 10.32
CA MET A 1 44.41 -22.78 9.18
C MET A 1 43.57 -23.60 8.22
N LEU A 2 42.26 -23.53 8.39
CA LEU A 2 41.28 -24.30 7.61
C LEU A 2 40.41 -23.28 6.88
N ASP A 3 40.55 -23.24 5.55
CA ASP A 3 39.61 -22.56 4.66
C ASP A 3 38.39 -23.45 4.48
N THR A 4 37.21 -22.91 4.76
CA THR A 4 35.93 -23.56 4.47
C THR A 4 35.09 -22.55 3.71
N ALA A 5 35.02 -22.76 2.39
CA ALA A 5 34.16 -22.01 1.49
C ALA A 5 32.70 -22.44 1.71
N ALA A 6 31.88 -21.50 2.17
CA ALA A 6 30.43 -21.66 2.29
C ALA A 6 29.76 -21.12 1.01
N ALA A 7 29.13 -22.02 0.25
CA ALA A 7 28.25 -21.69 -0.85
C ALA A 7 26.94 -21.13 -0.31
N LEU A 8 26.59 -19.90 -0.69
CA LEU A 8 25.28 -19.30 -0.43
C LEU A 8 24.37 -19.55 -1.63
N SER A 9 23.22 -20.16 -1.35
CA SER A 9 22.11 -20.38 -2.26
C SER A 9 21.27 -19.11 -2.33
N GLU A 10 21.28 -18.45 -3.50
CA GLU A 10 20.32 -17.41 -3.86
C GLU A 10 18.99 -18.06 -4.24
N ASN A 11 17.95 -17.82 -3.44
CA ASN A 11 16.56 -18.00 -3.87
C ASN A 11 15.95 -16.60 -4.02
N GLY A 12 16.01 -16.08 -5.24
CA GLY A 12 15.31 -14.87 -5.66
C GLY A 12 13.82 -15.15 -5.76
N MET A 13 13.02 -14.44 -4.96
CA MET A 13 11.56 -14.46 -5.03
C MET A 13 11.13 -13.45 -6.09
N HIS A 14 10.73 -13.98 -7.25
CA HIS A 14 10.25 -13.22 -8.41
C HIS A 14 8.79 -12.81 -8.15
N MET A 15 8.54 -11.52 -7.94
CA MET A 15 7.19 -10.94 -8.07
C MET A 15 6.99 -10.61 -9.56
N SER A 16 5.87 -11.08 -10.09
CA SER A 16 5.41 -10.85 -11.47
C SER A 16 4.56 -9.59 -11.51
N ASP A 17 4.99 -8.60 -12.29
CA ASP A 17 4.21 -7.40 -12.61
C ASP A 17 3.26 -7.70 -13.77
N ASP A 18 2.00 -7.97 -13.44
CA ASP A 18 0.88 -7.89 -14.38
C ASP A 18 0.10 -6.59 -14.08
N TYR A 19 0.33 -5.54 -14.87
CA TYR A 19 -0.64 -4.45 -15.02
C TYR A 19 -0.80 -4.13 -16.51
N SER A 20 -1.95 -4.55 -17.03
CA SER A 20 -2.37 -4.32 -18.41
C SER A 20 -2.84 -2.87 -18.62
N ASN A 21 -2.43 -2.33 -19.77
CA ASN A 21 -2.87 -1.09 -20.38
C ASN A 21 -4.40 -0.95 -20.42
N ALA A 22 -4.91 0.18 -19.92
CA ALA A 22 -6.19 0.73 -20.31
C ALA A 22 -5.96 2.04 -21.07
N THR A 23 -6.08 1.97 -22.40
CA THR A 23 -6.10 3.10 -23.32
C THR A 23 -7.42 3.85 -23.15
N SER A 24 -7.37 5.08 -22.63
CA SER A 24 -8.51 6.00 -22.61
C SER A 24 -8.38 6.97 -23.79
N SER A 25 -9.26 6.81 -24.76
CA SER A 25 -9.55 7.75 -25.84
C SER A 25 -10.26 8.99 -25.29
N THR A 26 -9.61 10.14 -25.38
CA THR A 26 -10.22 11.45 -25.08
C THR A 26 -10.65 12.09 -26.41
N GLU A 27 -11.97 12.12 -26.64
CA GLU A 27 -12.61 12.93 -27.67
C GLU A 27 -12.77 14.37 -27.16
N ASP A 28 -12.18 15.29 -27.92
CA ASP A 28 -12.69 16.58 -28.41
C ASP A 28 -13.86 17.27 -27.68
N SER A 29 -13.69 18.53 -27.29
CA SER A 29 -14.75 19.55 -27.28
C SER A 29 -14.20 20.97 -27.07
N SER A 30 -14.42 21.77 -28.11
CA SER A 30 -14.21 23.21 -28.28
C SER A 30 -14.79 24.11 -27.19
N GLU A 31 -14.00 25.13 -26.84
CA GLU A 31 -14.37 26.35 -26.11
C GLU A 31 -15.48 27.15 -26.81
N PHE A 32 -16.59 27.41 -26.11
CA PHE A 32 -17.58 28.43 -26.46
C PHE A 32 -17.90 29.23 -25.19
N GLU A 33 -17.32 30.43 -25.07
CA GLU A 33 -17.62 31.37 -23.99
C GLU A 33 -19.00 32.03 -24.20
N GLY A 34 -19.88 31.92 -23.21
CA GLY A 34 -21.13 32.66 -23.12
C GLY A 34 -21.49 32.97 -21.65
N PRO A 35 -21.98 34.17 -21.33
CA PRO A 35 -22.18 34.64 -19.94
C PRO A 35 -23.43 34.03 -19.25
N PRO A 36 -23.53 34.14 -17.91
CA PRO A 36 -24.29 33.19 -17.10
C PRO A 36 -25.79 33.49 -17.06
N TYR A 37 -26.61 32.49 -17.37
CA TYR A 37 -28.04 32.48 -17.09
C TYR A 37 -28.30 31.89 -15.70
N THR A 38 -28.92 32.69 -14.84
CA THR A 38 -29.42 32.29 -13.53
C THR A 38 -30.66 31.40 -13.70
N ALA A 39 -30.51 30.09 -13.52
CA ALA A 39 -31.63 29.14 -13.56
C ALA A 39 -32.34 29.08 -12.19
N LEU A 40 -33.65 29.27 -12.21
CA LEU A 40 -34.56 29.12 -11.07
C LEU A 40 -34.71 27.64 -10.67
N PRO A 41 -35.00 27.33 -9.39
CA PRO A 41 -35.19 25.96 -8.93
C PRO A 41 -36.47 25.35 -9.51
N TYR A 42 -36.33 24.26 -10.25
CA TYR A 42 -37.42 23.42 -10.71
C TYR A 42 -37.97 22.61 -9.53
N ILE A 43 -39.23 22.85 -9.16
CA ILE A 43 -39.95 22.06 -8.17
C ILE A 43 -40.47 20.80 -8.86
N GLU A 44 -39.86 19.67 -8.52
CA GLU A 44 -40.26 18.34 -8.99
C GLU A 44 -41.57 17.92 -8.29
N MET A 45 -42.64 17.73 -9.06
CA MET A 45 -43.90 17.22 -8.53
C MET A 45 -43.86 15.68 -8.43
N PRO A 46 -44.37 15.09 -7.34
CA PRO A 46 -44.37 13.64 -7.16
C PRO A 46 -45.37 12.95 -8.09
N SER A 47 -44.86 11.95 -8.83
CA SER A 47 -45.66 11.03 -9.65
C SER A 47 -46.57 10.13 -8.79
N PRO A 48 -47.77 9.78 -9.28
CA PRO A 48 -48.70 8.91 -8.56
C PRO A 48 -48.21 7.44 -8.50
N PRO A 49 -48.48 6.70 -7.41
CA PRO A 49 -47.99 5.34 -7.24
C PRO A 49 -48.73 4.37 -8.16
N SER A 50 -47.97 3.69 -9.01
CA SER A 50 -48.45 2.64 -9.91
C SER A 50 -48.15 1.26 -9.31
N HIS A 51 -49.21 0.47 -9.13
CA HIS A 51 -49.28 -0.97 -8.86
C HIS A 51 -48.81 -1.53 -7.50
N PRO A 52 -49.63 -2.41 -6.87
CA PRO A 52 -49.25 -3.12 -5.65
C PRO A 52 -48.21 -4.19 -5.98
N GLN A 53 -47.01 -4.05 -5.41
CA GLN A 53 -45.99 -5.11 -5.40
C GLN A 53 -46.55 -6.34 -4.66
N PRO A 54 -46.38 -7.56 -5.20
CA PRO A 54 -46.70 -8.78 -4.49
C PRO A 54 -45.88 -8.86 -3.20
N ALA A 55 -46.55 -9.18 -2.09
CA ALA A 55 -45.93 -9.31 -0.78
C ALA A 55 -44.71 -10.24 -0.86
N PRO A 56 -43.54 -9.83 -0.33
CA PRO A 56 -42.35 -10.66 -0.36
C PRO A 56 -42.63 -11.95 0.42
N SER A 57 -42.52 -13.07 -0.29
CA SER A 57 -42.58 -14.40 0.28
C SER A 57 -41.65 -14.49 1.48
N VAL A 58 -42.22 -14.76 2.66
CA VAL A 58 -41.51 -14.96 3.92
C VAL A 58 -40.64 -16.21 3.77
N GLN A 59 -39.41 -16.05 3.29
CA GLN A 59 -38.39 -17.08 3.38
C GLN A 59 -38.13 -17.31 4.88
N GLN A 60 -38.49 -18.50 5.36
CA GLN A 60 -38.16 -18.96 6.70
C GLN A 60 -36.63 -18.91 6.86
N GLY A 61 -36.15 -17.90 7.58
CA GLY A 61 -34.74 -17.64 7.76
C GLY A 61 -34.05 -18.80 8.44
N VAL A 62 -32.94 -19.25 7.85
CA VAL A 62 -31.95 -20.13 8.50
C VAL A 62 -31.67 -19.55 9.90
N PRO A 63 -31.68 -20.37 10.97
CA PRO A 63 -31.41 -19.87 12.31
C PRO A 63 -30.06 -19.15 12.31
N LEU A 64 -30.11 -17.83 12.52
CA LEU A 64 -28.93 -16.98 12.59
C LEU A 64 -28.07 -17.48 13.75
N THR A 65 -26.78 -17.75 13.48
CA THR A 65 -25.86 -18.15 14.54
C THR A 65 -25.72 -17.01 15.57
N GLU A 66 -25.35 -17.33 16.80
CA GLU A 66 -25.21 -16.35 17.88
C GLU A 66 -24.21 -15.25 17.51
N GLU A 67 -23.14 -15.62 16.80
CA GLU A 67 -22.11 -14.70 16.33
C GLU A 67 -22.62 -13.74 15.26
N ALA A 68 -23.49 -14.22 14.37
CA ALA A 68 -24.15 -13.35 13.40
C ALA A 68 -25.09 -12.35 14.09
N ARG A 69 -25.77 -12.75 15.17
CA ARG A 69 -26.58 -11.84 15.99
C ARG A 69 -25.74 -10.80 16.71
N LEU A 70 -24.60 -11.19 17.27
CA LEU A 70 -23.66 -10.27 17.91
C LEU A 70 -23.08 -9.29 16.88
N ALA A 71 -22.59 -9.78 15.73
CA ALA A 71 -22.06 -8.93 14.67
C ALA A 71 -23.09 -7.91 14.17
N ALA A 72 -24.36 -8.33 14.00
CA ALA A 72 -25.46 -7.42 13.66
C ALA A 72 -25.72 -6.39 14.76
N GLY A 73 -25.73 -6.80 16.04
CA GLY A 73 -25.92 -5.90 17.19
C GLY A 73 -24.85 -4.80 17.30
N TYR A 74 -23.63 -5.09 16.88
CA TYR A 74 -22.53 -4.12 16.83
C TYR A 74 -22.34 -3.44 15.47
N GLN A 75 -23.26 -3.65 14.51
CA GLN A 75 -23.19 -3.07 13.16
C GLN A 75 -21.93 -3.46 12.37
N LEU A 76 -21.36 -4.64 12.64
CA LEU A 76 -20.17 -5.14 11.97
C LEU A 76 -20.46 -5.81 10.61
N GLY A 77 -21.74 -5.97 10.26
CA GLY A 77 -22.18 -6.65 9.05
C GLY A 77 -22.12 -8.17 9.17
N SER A 78 -21.81 -8.88 8.07
CA SER A 78 -21.76 -10.35 8.07
C SER A 78 -20.41 -10.87 8.55
N VAL A 79 -20.43 -11.98 9.28
CA VAL A 79 -19.22 -12.70 9.70
C VAL A 79 -18.63 -13.41 8.49
N LEU A 80 -17.40 -13.05 8.12
CA LEU A 80 -16.67 -13.60 6.98
C LEU A 80 -15.84 -14.82 7.38
N LYS A 81 -15.11 -14.69 8.49
CA LYS A 81 -14.17 -15.73 8.92
C LYS A 81 -14.01 -15.73 10.44
N CYS A 82 -13.88 -16.93 11.02
CA CYS A 82 -13.60 -17.13 12.44
C CYS A 82 -12.19 -17.69 12.62
N TYR A 83 -11.43 -17.07 13.52
CA TYR A 83 -10.12 -17.48 13.95
C TYR A 83 -10.21 -17.84 15.43
N LYS A 84 -10.22 -19.14 15.72
CA LYS A 84 -10.16 -19.66 17.09
C LYS A 84 -8.71 -19.97 17.43
N SER A 85 -8.28 -19.61 18.63
CA SER A 85 -7.04 -20.13 19.17
C SER A 85 -7.18 -21.65 19.24
N GLU A 86 -6.46 -22.37 18.38
CA GLU A 86 -6.25 -23.79 18.64
C GLU A 86 -5.49 -23.87 19.96
N PRO A 87 -5.93 -24.70 20.93
CA PRO A 87 -5.12 -24.94 22.11
C PRO A 87 -3.81 -25.49 21.57
N THR A 88 -2.78 -24.64 21.53
CA THR A 88 -1.43 -25.09 21.23
C THR A 88 -1.17 -26.11 22.30
N ALA A 89 -1.28 -27.39 21.94
CA ALA A 89 -0.72 -28.45 22.71
C ALA A 89 0.74 -28.04 22.82
N PHE A 90 1.11 -27.50 23.98
CA PHE A 90 2.49 -27.37 24.37
C PHE A 90 2.94 -28.83 24.54
N THR A 91 3.17 -29.50 23.42
CA THR A 91 4.02 -30.67 23.41
C THR A 91 5.33 -30.13 23.92
N THR A 92 5.65 -30.51 25.15
CA THR A 92 6.96 -30.40 25.77
C THR A 92 8.01 -31.21 24.99
N ASP A 93 7.94 -31.21 23.66
CA ASP A 93 8.83 -31.97 22.79
C ASP A 93 9.93 -31.03 22.30
N GLY A 94 10.92 -30.97 23.18
CA GLY A 94 12.23 -30.38 23.01
C GLY A 94 13.12 -30.73 24.21
N LEU A 95 12.51 -31.01 25.37
CA LEU A 95 13.18 -31.67 26.48
C LEU A 95 12.80 -33.15 26.51
N PRO A 96 13.76 -34.07 26.65
CA PRO A 96 13.47 -35.50 26.70
C PRO A 96 12.44 -35.75 27.79
N SER A 97 11.37 -36.43 27.42
CA SER A 97 10.33 -36.90 28.34
C SER A 97 11.00 -37.54 29.56
N VAL A 98 10.98 -36.84 30.70
CA VAL A 98 11.36 -37.46 31.97
C VAL A 98 10.36 -38.61 32.17
N PRO A 99 10.82 -39.87 32.27
CA PRO A 99 9.93 -41.01 32.30
C PRO A 99 8.94 -40.87 33.45
N ALA A 100 7.67 -41.21 33.18
CA ALA A 100 6.54 -41.08 34.10
C ALA A 100 6.76 -41.78 35.46
N THR A 101 7.76 -42.65 35.56
CA THR A 101 8.19 -43.36 36.77
C THR A 101 8.79 -42.43 37.84
N GLN A 102 9.22 -41.20 37.52
CA GLN A 102 9.71 -40.24 38.52
C GLN A 102 8.62 -39.30 39.10
N ARG A 103 7.37 -39.34 38.60
CA ARG A 103 6.25 -38.55 39.16
C ARG A 103 5.48 -39.26 40.28
N ALA A 104 5.69 -40.55 40.48
CA ALA A 104 4.92 -41.35 41.44
C ALA A 104 5.40 -41.25 42.90
N SER A 105 6.57 -40.69 43.19
CA SER A 105 7.10 -40.57 44.56
C SER A 105 6.68 -39.30 45.32
N GLY A 106 5.84 -38.45 44.71
CA GLY A 106 5.37 -37.19 45.32
C GLY A 106 3.99 -37.25 45.98
N LEU A 107 3.42 -38.44 46.19
CA LEU A 107 2.04 -38.63 46.65
C LEU A 107 1.86 -38.80 48.18
N ASP A 108 2.92 -38.91 48.97
CA ASP A 108 2.77 -39.28 50.38
C ASP A 108 2.73 -38.10 51.39
N ALA A 109 3.07 -36.87 50.99
CA ALA A 109 3.06 -35.73 51.92
C ALA A 109 1.68 -35.08 52.06
N SER A 110 0.90 -34.96 50.99
CA SER A 110 -0.38 -34.22 51.02
C SER A 110 -1.49 -34.94 51.79
N GLY A 111 -1.49 -36.27 51.79
CA GLY A 111 -2.43 -37.06 52.60
C GLY A 111 -2.16 -36.91 54.10
N ALA A 112 -0.89 -36.95 54.52
CA ALA A 112 -0.49 -36.79 55.91
C ALA A 112 -0.85 -35.39 56.49
N PHE A 113 -0.83 -34.34 55.66
CA PHE A 113 -1.21 -32.99 56.11
C PHE A 113 -2.69 -32.88 56.51
N ALA A 114 -3.60 -33.52 55.79
CA ALA A 114 -5.03 -33.51 56.14
C ALA A 114 -5.29 -34.21 57.49
N PHE A 115 -4.54 -35.29 57.77
CA PHE A 115 -4.63 -36.02 59.03
C PHE A 115 -4.09 -35.26 60.25
N ILE A 116 -3.17 -34.30 60.07
CA ILE A 116 -2.68 -33.44 61.16
C ILE A 116 -3.58 -32.21 61.34
N LEU A 117 -4.07 -31.61 60.25
CA LEU A 117 -4.84 -30.37 60.25
C LEU A 117 -6.21 -30.52 60.94
N ILE A 118 -6.92 -31.61 60.69
CA ILE A 118 -8.27 -31.84 61.24
C ILE A 118 -8.25 -31.94 62.78
N PRO A 119 -7.42 -32.79 63.43
CA PRO A 119 -7.39 -32.87 64.88
C PRO A 119 -6.84 -31.60 65.55
N THR A 120 -5.91 -30.87 64.92
CA THR A 120 -5.47 -29.56 65.45
C THR A 120 -6.59 -28.53 65.41
N LEU A 121 -7.35 -28.45 64.31
CA LEU A 121 -8.53 -27.58 64.20
C LEU A 121 -9.61 -27.94 65.23
N VAL A 122 -9.86 -29.24 65.48
CA VAL A 122 -10.82 -29.70 66.49
C VAL A 122 -10.35 -29.33 67.92
N LEU A 123 -9.09 -29.59 68.25
CA LEU A 123 -8.51 -29.24 69.56
C LEU A 123 -8.50 -27.72 69.81
N LEU A 124 -8.25 -26.94 68.77
CA LEU A 124 -8.28 -25.47 68.84
C LEU A 124 -9.71 -24.92 68.97
N PHE A 125 -10.70 -25.54 68.33
CA PHE A 125 -12.11 -25.17 68.50
C PHE A 125 -12.62 -25.43 69.93
N LEU A 126 -12.12 -26.48 70.58
CA LEU A 126 -12.41 -26.83 71.97
C LEU A 126 -11.79 -25.84 72.99
N THR A 127 -10.74 -25.11 72.63
CA THR A 127 -9.98 -24.24 73.57
C THR A 127 -10.42 -22.77 73.61
N ARG A 128 -11.51 -22.39 72.92
CA ARG A 128 -12.07 -21.01 72.91
C ARG A 128 -11.05 -19.91 72.60
N THR A 129 -10.06 -20.20 71.77
CA THR A 129 -9.13 -19.16 71.30
C THR A 129 -9.84 -18.17 70.37
N PRO A 130 -9.51 -16.87 70.42
CA PRO A 130 -10.06 -15.89 69.48
C PRO A 130 -9.70 -16.28 68.03
N PRO A 131 -10.58 -16.03 67.05
CA PRO A 131 -10.48 -16.63 65.71
C PRO A 131 -9.30 -16.12 64.85
N TRP A 132 -8.69 -14.99 65.20
CA TRP A 132 -7.65 -14.35 64.40
C TRP A 132 -6.37 -15.19 64.20
N PRO A 133 -5.78 -15.81 65.24
CA PRO A 133 -4.65 -16.74 65.06
C PRO A 133 -4.97 -17.92 64.14
N LEU A 134 -6.22 -18.39 64.09
CA LEU A 134 -6.63 -19.48 63.21
C LEU A 134 -6.62 -19.06 61.75
N ILE A 135 -7.10 -17.85 61.44
CA ILE A 135 -7.10 -17.32 60.07
C ILE A 135 -5.66 -17.18 59.56
N MET A 136 -4.72 -16.71 60.40
CA MET A 136 -3.32 -16.55 60.01
C MET A 136 -2.61 -17.89 59.76
N ILE A 137 -2.84 -18.89 60.63
CA ILE A 137 -2.28 -20.23 60.45
C ILE A 137 -2.88 -20.90 59.20
N CYS A 138 -4.19 -20.76 58.98
CA CYS A 138 -4.83 -21.25 57.76
C CYS A 138 -4.24 -20.59 56.51
N LEU A 139 -4.02 -19.27 56.49
CA LEU A 139 -3.41 -18.58 55.34
C LEU A 139 -1.96 -19.04 55.07
N LEU A 140 -1.15 -19.21 56.12
CA LEU A 140 0.23 -19.68 55.99
C LEU A 140 0.34 -21.12 55.47
N ILE A 141 -0.64 -21.97 55.79
CA ILE A 141 -0.67 -23.37 55.33
C ILE A 141 -1.37 -23.49 53.98
N LEU A 142 -2.47 -22.78 53.74
CA LEU A 142 -3.17 -22.81 52.47
C LEU A 142 -2.35 -22.15 51.37
N ALA A 143 -1.63 -21.06 51.60
CA ALA A 143 -0.98 -20.33 50.51
C ALA A 143 0.05 -21.18 49.72
N PRO A 144 0.97 -21.95 50.36
CA PRO A 144 1.88 -22.85 49.64
C PRO A 144 1.16 -24.01 48.96
N TRP A 145 0.11 -24.56 49.60
CA TRP A 145 -0.68 -25.65 49.03
C TRP A 145 -1.46 -25.16 47.81
N LEU A 146 -2.13 -24.01 47.92
CA LEU A 146 -2.87 -23.37 46.84
C LEU A 146 -1.92 -22.95 45.72
N SER A 147 -0.73 -22.43 46.02
CA SER A 147 0.30 -22.16 45.01
C SER A 147 0.78 -23.41 44.28
N ASN A 148 0.88 -24.55 44.99
CA ASN A 148 1.28 -25.83 44.39
C ASN A 148 0.13 -26.45 43.58
N VAL A 149 -1.10 -26.38 44.07
CA VAL A 149 -2.30 -26.83 43.34
C VAL A 149 -2.53 -25.96 42.12
N ILE A 150 -2.47 -24.64 42.23
CA ILE A 150 -2.56 -23.69 41.10
C ILE A 150 -1.40 -23.91 40.12
N GLY A 151 -0.18 -24.18 40.61
CA GLY A 151 0.98 -24.49 39.78
C GLY A 151 0.94 -25.87 39.12
N ARG A 152 0.10 -26.80 39.62
CA ARG A 152 -0.13 -28.14 39.07
C ARG A 152 -1.41 -28.26 38.26
N LEU A 153 -2.25 -27.23 38.23
CA LEU A 153 -3.32 -27.18 37.25
C LEU A 153 -2.67 -27.35 35.87
N PRO A 154 -3.14 -28.29 35.04
CA PRO A 154 -2.59 -28.50 33.71
C PRO A 154 -2.48 -27.14 33.01
N GLY A 155 -1.38 -26.91 32.29
CA GLY A 155 -1.26 -25.71 31.44
C GLY A 155 -2.52 -25.50 30.60
N ASP A 156 -3.14 -26.60 30.18
CA ASP A 156 -4.41 -26.67 29.46
C ASP A 156 -5.60 -25.99 30.18
N VAL A 157 -5.63 -25.98 31.53
CA VAL A 157 -6.65 -25.24 32.28
C VAL A 157 -6.39 -23.74 32.20
N PHE A 158 -5.14 -23.29 32.31
CA PHE A 158 -4.79 -21.87 32.11
C PHE A 158 -4.93 -21.42 30.65
N VAL A 159 -4.73 -22.32 29.70
CA VAL A 159 -4.92 -22.07 28.26
C VAL A 159 -6.41 -22.06 27.89
N ALA A 160 -7.23 -22.95 28.46
CA ALA A 160 -8.70 -22.91 28.30
C ALA A 160 -9.30 -21.62 28.88
N LEU A 161 -8.67 -21.06 29.91
CA LEU A 161 -8.99 -19.74 30.46
C LEU A 161 -8.49 -18.58 29.56
N GLN A 162 -8.01 -18.83 28.35
CA GLN A 162 -7.60 -17.78 27.39
C GLN A 162 -8.18 -17.92 26.00
N ASN A 163 -9.20 -18.78 25.80
CA ASN A 163 -9.90 -18.89 24.52
C ASN A 163 -10.41 -17.53 24.07
N THR A 164 -9.67 -16.94 23.14
CA THR A 164 -9.98 -15.66 22.54
C THR A 164 -10.27 -15.97 21.09
N GLU A 165 -11.48 -15.66 20.67
CA GLU A 165 -11.95 -15.93 19.32
C GLU A 165 -12.04 -14.60 18.58
N PHE A 166 -11.50 -14.57 17.37
CA PHE A 166 -11.57 -13.41 16.49
C PHE A 166 -12.53 -13.72 15.34
N TYR A 167 -13.43 -12.79 15.09
CA TYR A 167 -14.40 -12.86 14.03
C TYR A 167 -14.17 -11.68 13.12
N LEU A 168 -13.69 -11.98 11.92
CA LEU A 168 -13.59 -11.03 10.84
C LEU A 168 -14.98 -10.80 10.27
N CYS A 169 -15.43 -9.56 10.24
CA CYS A 169 -16.72 -9.16 9.71
C CYS A 169 -16.52 -8.15 8.56
N THR A 170 -17.54 -7.91 7.75
CA THR A 170 -17.44 -6.99 6.61
C THR A 170 -17.06 -5.56 7.01
N ASN A 171 -17.56 -5.07 8.15
CA ASN A 171 -17.36 -3.69 8.60
C ASN A 171 -16.47 -3.57 9.83
N GLY A 172 -15.85 -4.67 10.28
CA GLY A 172 -14.93 -4.61 11.40
C GLY A 172 -14.46 -5.97 11.90
N ILE A 173 -13.90 -5.96 13.10
CA ILE A 173 -13.44 -7.15 13.80
C ILE A 173 -14.15 -7.26 15.14
N MET A 174 -14.58 -8.47 15.47
CA MET A 174 -15.14 -8.80 16.77
C MET A 174 -14.20 -9.77 17.50
N ILE A 175 -13.92 -9.46 18.76
CA ILE A 175 -13.04 -10.23 19.63
C ILE A 175 -13.88 -10.71 20.80
N ILE A 176 -14.07 -12.02 20.92
CA ILE A 176 -14.79 -12.64 22.01
C ILE A 176 -13.75 -13.24 22.95
N LYS A 177 -13.65 -12.68 24.15
CA LYS A 177 -12.83 -13.23 25.23
C LYS A 177 -13.75 -13.65 26.36
N TRP A 178 -13.98 -14.95 26.48
CA TRP A 178 -14.92 -15.55 27.42
C TRP A 178 -16.34 -15.03 27.19
N THR A 179 -16.83 -14.14 28.05
CA THR A 179 -18.14 -13.50 27.97
C THR A 179 -18.07 -12.04 27.54
N ARG A 180 -16.85 -11.50 27.34
CA ARG A 180 -16.65 -10.13 26.93
C ARG A 180 -16.50 -10.07 25.42
N VAL A 181 -17.48 -9.46 24.78
CA VAL A 181 -17.43 -9.13 23.36
C VAL A 181 -16.86 -7.73 23.22
N ARG A 182 -15.84 -7.60 22.37
CA ARG A 182 -15.31 -6.31 21.93
C ARG A 182 -15.42 -6.24 20.42
N ALA A 183 -16.31 -5.40 19.94
CA ALA A 183 -16.48 -5.09 18.53
C ALA A 183 -15.76 -3.80 18.18
N ILE A 184 -15.06 -3.77 17.05
CA ILE A 184 -14.33 -2.62 16.54
C ILE A 184 -14.64 -2.50 15.08
N ARG A 185 -15.26 -1.39 14.68
CA ARG A 185 -15.49 -1.10 13.27
C ARG A 185 -14.18 -0.69 12.62
N TRP A 186 -13.99 -0.99 11.34
CA TRP A 186 -12.75 -0.69 10.63
C TRP A 186 -12.37 0.79 10.68
N GLU A 187 -13.36 1.69 10.60
CA GLU A 187 -13.21 3.14 10.74
C GLU A 187 -12.78 3.59 12.14
N GLN A 188 -13.04 2.78 13.17
CA GLN A 188 -12.59 3.08 14.53
C GLN A 188 -11.12 2.70 14.74
N ILE A 189 -10.49 1.97 13.82
CA ILE A 189 -9.07 1.63 13.92
C ILE A 189 -8.28 2.84 13.41
N ARG A 190 -7.64 3.56 14.33
CA ARG A 190 -6.78 4.70 13.98
C ARG A 190 -5.38 4.23 13.60
N THR A 191 -4.81 3.32 14.38
CA THR A 191 -3.45 2.87 14.15
C THR A 191 -3.29 1.37 14.24
N VAL A 192 -2.52 0.80 13.32
CA VAL A 192 -2.01 -0.57 13.37
C VAL A 192 -0.49 -0.51 13.51
N GLN A 193 0.03 -1.20 14.50
CA GLN A 193 1.47 -1.30 14.74
C GLN A 193 1.91 -2.76 14.64
N TYR A 194 2.96 -3.01 13.87
CA TYR A 194 3.60 -4.31 13.80
C TYR A 194 4.76 -4.39 14.78
N CYS A 195 4.68 -5.31 15.72
CA CYS A 195 5.67 -5.53 16.75
C CYS A 195 6.33 -6.89 16.54
N ARG A 196 7.64 -6.91 16.28
CA ARG A 196 8.42 -8.14 16.26
C ARG A 196 9.63 -7.97 17.15
N ALA A 197 9.62 -8.62 18.31
CA ALA A 197 10.73 -8.54 19.25
C ALA A 197 11.95 -9.30 18.69
N GLN A 198 13.15 -8.72 18.79
CA GLN A 198 14.38 -9.29 18.21
C GLN A 198 14.68 -10.73 18.71
N ASN A 199 14.22 -11.10 19.90
CA ASN A 199 14.45 -12.42 20.51
C ASN A 199 13.24 -13.36 20.48
N ILE A 200 12.11 -12.93 19.92
CA ILE A 200 10.90 -13.74 19.88
C ILE A 200 10.56 -14.01 18.42
N LEU A 201 10.50 -15.29 18.04
CA LEU A 201 10.09 -15.75 16.71
C LEU A 201 8.64 -15.37 16.34
N HIS A 202 7.94 -14.63 17.20
CA HIS A 202 6.53 -14.31 17.07
C HIS A 202 6.34 -12.85 16.70
N SER A 203 5.72 -12.63 15.54
CA SER A 203 5.09 -11.37 15.22
C SER A 203 3.89 -11.15 16.14
N SER A 204 3.69 -9.90 16.54
CA SER A 204 2.47 -9.41 17.14
C SER A 204 2.04 -8.13 16.46
N TYR A 205 0.75 -7.85 16.52
CA TYR A 205 0.15 -6.61 16.03
C TYR A 205 -0.52 -5.92 17.21
N ILE A 206 -0.57 -4.61 17.18
CA ILE A 206 -1.31 -3.82 18.16
C ILE A 206 -2.27 -2.92 17.40
N LEU A 207 -3.56 -3.08 17.67
CA LEU A 207 -4.59 -2.20 17.16
C LEU A 207 -4.84 -1.08 18.17
N TYR A 208 -4.77 0.16 17.70
CA TYR A 208 -5.10 1.36 18.46
C TYR A 208 -6.43 1.88 17.93
N PRO A 209 -7.55 1.59 18.62
CA PRO A 209 -8.81 2.22 18.29
C PRO A 209 -8.75 3.73 18.57
N GLU A 210 -9.60 4.50 17.91
CA GLU A 210 -9.75 5.95 18.12
C GLU A 210 -10.06 6.26 19.59
N GLU A 211 -10.96 5.46 20.18
CA GLU A 211 -11.26 5.50 21.60
C GLU A 211 -10.95 4.14 22.24
N GLY A 212 -10.10 4.14 23.28
CA GLY A 212 -9.92 2.98 24.14
C GLY A 212 -8.47 2.54 24.33
N LYS A 213 -8.32 1.34 24.87
CA LYS A 213 -7.00 0.75 25.18
C LYS A 213 -6.46 0.00 23.96
N PRO A 214 -5.14 0.05 23.72
CA PRO A 214 -4.51 -0.75 22.67
C PRO A 214 -4.83 -2.24 22.81
N ILE A 215 -4.98 -2.92 21.68
CA ILE A 215 -5.45 -4.30 21.60
C ILE A 215 -4.36 -5.14 20.96
N PRO A 216 -3.59 -5.90 21.76
CA PRO A 216 -2.55 -6.76 21.23
C PRO A 216 -3.16 -8.00 20.57
N LEU A 217 -2.80 -8.24 19.33
CA LEU A 217 -3.00 -9.47 18.58
C LEU A 217 -1.66 -10.22 18.59
N ASN A 218 -1.53 -11.28 19.37
CA ASN A 218 -0.29 -12.06 19.43
C ASN A 218 -0.52 -13.49 18.93
N ARG A 219 0.56 -14.21 18.61
CA ARG A 219 0.46 -15.57 18.06
C ARG A 219 -0.22 -16.55 19.03
N SER A 220 -0.09 -16.36 20.34
CA SER A 220 -0.81 -17.20 21.31
C SER A 220 -2.34 -17.09 21.19
N LEU A 221 -2.85 -15.99 20.62
CA LEU A 221 -4.29 -15.75 20.48
C LEU A 221 -4.85 -16.30 19.15
N VAL A 222 -4.03 -16.47 18.10
CA VAL A 222 -4.52 -16.76 16.74
C VAL A 222 -3.75 -17.93 16.06
N GLY A 223 -2.70 -18.45 16.70
CA GLY A 223 -1.82 -19.47 16.14
C GLY A 223 -1.13 -19.00 14.86
N ASP A 224 -0.92 -19.92 13.92
CA ASP A 224 -0.28 -19.65 12.63
C ASP A 224 -1.15 -18.82 11.68
N ARG A 225 -2.43 -18.63 12.01
CA ARG A 225 -3.38 -17.83 11.23
C ARG A 225 -3.29 -16.32 11.53
N LEU A 226 -2.38 -15.91 12.43
CA LEU A 226 -2.18 -14.50 12.76
C LEU A 226 -1.75 -13.69 11.53
N SER A 227 -0.88 -14.25 10.68
CA SER A 227 -0.41 -13.57 9.48
C SER A 227 -1.56 -13.27 8.52
N GLU A 228 -2.44 -14.25 8.30
CA GLU A 228 -3.63 -14.08 7.45
C GLU A 228 -4.58 -13.02 8.02
N LEU A 229 -4.90 -13.09 9.33
CA LEU A 229 -5.75 -12.09 9.96
C LEU A 229 -5.13 -10.68 9.86
N ALA A 230 -3.82 -10.57 10.08
CA ALA A 230 -3.14 -9.30 10.02
C ALA A 230 -3.09 -8.72 8.61
N GLU A 231 -2.90 -9.55 7.58
CA GLU A 231 -2.93 -9.13 6.19
C GLU A 231 -4.29 -8.51 5.82
N VAL A 232 -5.39 -9.14 6.26
CA VAL A 232 -6.74 -8.58 6.06
C VAL A 232 -6.92 -7.25 6.79
N ILE A 233 -6.49 -7.17 8.06
CA ILE A 233 -6.56 -5.92 8.83
C ILE A 233 -5.74 -4.81 8.16
N GLU A 234 -4.51 -5.10 7.73
CA GLU A 234 -3.66 -4.15 7.04
C GLU A 234 -4.28 -3.68 5.72
N HIS A 235 -4.91 -4.59 4.97
CA HIS A 235 -5.62 -4.28 3.72
C HIS A 235 -6.79 -3.32 3.96
N GLU A 236 -7.68 -3.64 4.89
CA GLU A 236 -8.86 -2.81 5.21
C GLU A 236 -8.47 -1.44 5.75
N VAL A 237 -7.46 -1.37 6.64
CA VAL A 237 -6.96 -0.11 7.18
C VAL A 237 -6.29 0.71 6.08
N ARG A 238 -5.51 0.09 5.20
CA ARG A 238 -4.90 0.76 4.04
C ARG A 238 -5.96 1.36 3.13
N GLN A 239 -6.97 0.58 2.74
CA GLN A 239 -8.01 1.01 1.81
C GLN A 239 -8.75 2.25 2.33
N ARG A 240 -8.99 2.33 3.64
CA ARG A 240 -9.74 3.43 4.26
C ARG A 240 -8.88 4.65 4.59
N GLN A 241 -7.66 4.45 5.08
CA GLN A 241 -6.82 5.55 5.56
C GLN A 241 -5.93 6.16 4.47
N LEU A 242 -5.57 5.40 3.43
CA LEU A 242 -4.65 5.90 2.38
C LEU A 242 -5.21 7.12 1.62
N PRO A 243 -6.49 7.17 1.18
CA PRO A 243 -7.01 8.35 0.49
C PRO A 243 -6.95 9.61 1.36
N GLY A 244 -7.29 9.49 2.65
CA GLY A 244 -7.18 10.60 3.60
C GLY A 244 -5.73 11.04 3.85
N ALA A 245 -4.80 10.09 3.90
CA ALA A 245 -3.37 10.40 4.03
C ALA A 245 -2.82 11.11 2.78
N ILE A 246 -3.23 10.71 1.58
CA ILE A 246 -2.86 11.40 0.33
C ILE A 246 -3.39 12.84 0.35
N ALA A 247 -4.69 13.02 0.63
CA ALA A 247 -5.29 14.35 0.68
C ALA A 247 -4.63 15.27 1.74
N ALA A 248 -4.30 14.73 2.91
CA ALA A 248 -3.60 15.46 3.96
C ALA A 248 -2.17 15.86 3.54
N TYR A 249 -1.43 14.95 2.88
CA TYR A 249 -0.12 15.25 2.32
C TYR A 249 -0.17 16.36 1.26
N GLU A 250 -1.10 16.25 0.31
CA GLU A 250 -1.32 17.26 -0.75
C GLU A 250 -1.73 18.62 -0.18
N ALA A 251 -2.48 18.63 0.92
CA ALA A 251 -2.83 19.83 1.68
C ALA A 251 -1.65 20.42 2.49
N GLY A 252 -0.45 19.84 2.41
CA GLY A 252 0.74 20.32 3.14
C GLY A 252 0.75 19.94 4.62
N GLN A 253 -0.12 19.04 5.06
CA GLN A 253 -0.16 18.60 6.45
C GLN A 253 1.00 17.64 6.77
N VAL A 254 1.51 17.73 7.99
CA VAL A 254 2.54 16.81 8.50
C VAL A 254 1.87 15.52 8.96
N LEU A 255 2.23 14.40 8.36
CA LEU A 255 1.70 13.08 8.71
C LEU A 255 2.71 12.31 9.56
N SER A 256 2.30 11.90 10.76
CA SER A 256 3.16 11.14 11.67
C SER A 256 2.87 9.65 11.61
N PHE A 257 3.92 8.85 11.44
CA PHE A 257 3.91 7.40 11.42
C PHE A 257 4.77 6.82 12.56
N GLY A 258 4.78 7.50 13.72
CA GLY A 258 5.65 7.17 14.83
C GLY A 258 7.01 7.84 14.66
N SER A 259 8.07 7.08 14.48
CA SER A 259 9.44 7.64 14.38
C SER A 259 9.73 8.47 13.13
N ILE A 260 8.80 8.50 12.16
CA ILE A 260 8.93 9.22 10.89
C ILE A 260 7.72 10.14 10.72
N ASN A 261 7.99 11.39 10.33
CA ASN A 261 6.98 12.29 9.80
C ASN A 261 7.19 12.50 8.30
N VAL A 262 6.10 12.50 7.55
CA VAL A 262 6.04 12.74 6.10
C VAL A 262 5.56 14.18 5.89
N THR A 263 6.33 14.98 5.16
CA THR A 263 6.00 16.36 4.79
C THR A 263 6.13 16.55 3.28
N THR A 264 5.62 17.64 2.73
CA THR A 264 5.77 17.95 1.29
C THR A 264 7.22 18.16 0.86
N GLN A 265 8.14 18.44 1.80
CA GLN A 265 9.56 18.59 1.50
C GLN A 265 10.33 17.27 1.58
N GLY A 266 9.86 16.29 2.36
CA GLY A 266 10.55 15.02 2.53
C GLY A 266 10.09 14.18 3.72
N LEU A 267 10.99 13.33 4.18
CA LEU A 267 10.85 12.56 5.42
C LEU A 267 11.64 13.24 6.53
N THR A 268 11.09 13.31 7.74
CA THR A 268 11.80 13.81 8.93
C THR A 268 11.74 12.78 10.06
N LEU A 269 12.85 12.59 10.77
CA LEU A 269 12.93 11.68 11.91
C LEU A 269 12.72 12.45 13.21
N GLU A 270 11.77 12.00 14.03
CA GLU A 270 11.39 12.69 15.27
C GLU A 270 12.55 12.80 16.27
N ILE A 271 13.34 11.73 16.43
CA ILE A 271 14.38 11.64 17.47
C ILE A 271 15.66 12.36 17.05
N GLU A 272 16.05 12.27 15.78
CA GLU A 272 17.37 12.72 15.30
C GLU A 272 17.34 14.09 14.62
N GLN A 273 16.16 14.69 14.43
CA GLN A 273 15.94 15.90 13.63
C GLN A 273 16.58 15.87 12.24
N ARG A 274 16.83 14.67 11.69
CA ARG A 274 17.34 14.49 10.34
C ARG A 274 16.18 14.54 9.36
N SER A 275 16.41 15.23 8.24
CA SER A 275 15.49 15.28 7.12
C SER A 275 16.10 14.66 5.88
N LEU A 276 15.26 13.98 5.09
CA LEU A 276 15.60 13.43 3.78
C LEU A 276 14.63 14.03 2.78
N SER A 277 15.12 14.92 1.91
CA SER A 277 14.27 15.55 0.89
C SER A 277 13.77 14.52 -0.13
N TRP A 278 12.59 14.75 -0.70
CA TRP A 278 12.04 13.84 -1.71
C TRP A 278 12.93 13.69 -2.95
N GLN A 279 13.69 14.73 -3.31
CA GLN A 279 14.67 14.69 -4.41
C GLN A 279 15.82 13.71 -4.14
N ARG A 280 16.18 13.52 -2.87
CA ARG A 280 17.28 12.63 -2.44
C ARG A 280 16.77 11.23 -2.07
N PHE A 281 15.50 11.12 -1.71
CA PHE A 281 14.84 9.85 -1.39
C PHE A 281 14.79 8.92 -2.60
N ALA A 282 15.34 7.71 -2.46
CA ALA A 282 15.36 6.74 -3.55
C ALA A 282 14.31 5.64 -3.38
N SER A 283 14.30 4.96 -2.22
CA SER A 283 13.40 3.85 -1.95
C SER A 283 13.29 3.53 -0.46
N VAL A 284 12.22 2.82 -0.10
CA VAL A 284 12.09 2.09 1.17
C VAL A 284 12.36 0.62 0.90
N GLY A 285 13.33 0.04 1.60
CA GLY A 285 13.61 -1.39 1.60
C GLY A 285 13.16 -2.06 2.90
N TYR A 286 12.71 -3.32 2.81
CA TYR A 286 12.32 -4.12 3.98
C TYR A 286 13.45 -5.09 4.35
N TYR A 287 13.95 -5.04 5.59
CA TYR A 287 15.06 -5.89 6.03
C TYR A 287 14.60 -6.88 7.11
N ASN A 288 14.57 -8.17 6.76
CA ASN A 288 14.24 -9.31 7.62
C ASN A 288 12.87 -9.23 8.34
N GLY A 289 12.01 -8.27 7.98
CA GLY A 289 10.76 -8.03 8.67
C GLY A 289 10.86 -7.46 10.07
N TYR A 290 11.98 -6.82 10.43
CA TYR A 290 12.14 -6.14 11.71
C TYR A 290 12.42 -4.65 11.56
N SER A 291 12.96 -4.26 10.40
CA SER A 291 13.34 -2.87 10.14
C SER A 291 13.06 -2.49 8.71
N ILE A 292 12.64 -1.25 8.51
CA ILE A 292 12.68 -0.61 7.20
C ILE A 292 14.00 0.14 7.05
N THR A 293 14.48 0.21 5.82
CA THR A 293 15.66 0.98 5.43
C THR A 293 15.25 2.04 4.45
N LEU A 294 15.52 3.30 4.77
CA LEU A 294 15.37 4.41 3.85
C LEU A 294 16.69 4.57 3.09
N ARG A 295 16.63 4.65 1.76
CA ARG A 295 17.82 4.82 0.92
C ARG A 295 17.82 6.19 0.27
N GLU A 296 19.02 6.72 0.10
CA GLU A 296 19.29 7.99 -0.53
C GLU A 296 20.08 7.77 -1.82
N GLY A 297 19.55 8.26 -2.95
CA GLY A 297 20.13 8.07 -4.28
C GLY A 297 20.43 6.60 -4.62
N VAL A 298 21.54 6.36 -5.32
CA VAL A 298 22.00 5.03 -5.76
C VAL A 298 22.93 4.38 -4.74
N ALA A 299 23.13 5.01 -3.58
CA ALA A 299 24.08 4.51 -2.58
C ALA A 299 23.67 3.13 -2.07
N ALA A 300 24.64 2.22 -1.95
CA ALA A 300 24.42 0.89 -1.38
C ALA A 300 24.07 0.94 0.11
N SER A 301 24.58 1.96 0.82
CA SER A 301 24.36 2.15 2.24
C SER A 301 22.98 2.79 2.52
N PRO A 302 22.23 2.27 3.50
CA PRO A 302 20.96 2.88 3.90
C PRO A 302 21.22 4.25 4.56
N TRP A 303 20.39 5.24 4.23
CA TRP A 303 20.38 6.55 4.89
C TRP A 303 19.96 6.42 6.36
N GLN A 304 18.90 5.65 6.63
CA GLN A 304 18.46 5.33 7.98
C GLN A 304 17.85 3.93 8.04
N LYS A 305 18.12 3.21 9.13
CA LYS A 305 17.44 1.98 9.50
C LYS A 305 16.48 2.24 10.66
N ILE A 306 15.22 1.88 10.51
CA ILE A 306 14.15 2.18 11.48
C ILE A 306 13.45 0.88 11.83
N GLU A 307 13.31 0.61 13.12
CA GLU A 307 12.61 -0.59 13.59
C GLU A 307 11.12 -0.49 13.28
N VAL A 308 10.55 -1.54 12.69
CA VAL A 308 9.13 -1.59 12.36
C VAL A 308 8.27 -1.47 13.63
N ALA A 309 8.75 -1.98 14.76
CA ALA A 309 8.09 -1.83 16.06
C ALA A 309 7.91 -0.36 16.50
N ARG A 310 8.61 0.61 15.90
CA ARG A 310 8.45 2.04 16.20
C ARG A 310 7.65 2.78 15.12
N MET A 311 7.17 2.04 14.10
CA MET A 311 6.37 2.56 13.00
C MET A 311 4.88 2.31 13.27
N LEU A 312 4.10 3.36 13.08
CA LEU A 312 2.64 3.32 13.12
C LEU A 312 2.12 3.28 11.68
N ASN A 313 1.06 2.53 11.41
CA ASN A 313 0.41 2.46 10.09
C ASN A 313 1.39 2.21 8.94
N LEU A 314 2.32 1.26 9.12
CA LEU A 314 3.28 0.93 8.06
C LEU A 314 2.58 0.56 6.74
N CYS A 315 1.42 -0.10 6.83
CA CYS A 315 0.58 -0.47 5.68
C CYS A 315 0.02 0.73 4.90
N VAL A 316 -0.02 1.93 5.49
CA VAL A 316 -0.42 3.21 4.85
C VAL A 316 0.82 3.99 4.42
N PHE A 317 1.86 4.02 5.25
CA PHE A 317 3.13 4.70 4.97
C PHE A 317 3.76 4.24 3.66
N LEU A 318 3.87 2.92 3.44
CA LEU A 318 4.54 2.40 2.25
C LEU A 318 3.83 2.82 0.94
N PRO A 319 2.52 2.58 0.75
CA PRO A 319 1.82 3.08 -0.43
C PRO A 319 1.85 4.60 -0.59
N LEU A 320 1.79 5.36 0.51
CA LEU A 320 1.88 6.82 0.47
C LEU A 320 3.23 7.28 -0.10
N THR A 321 4.34 6.72 0.37
CA THR A 321 5.67 7.06 -0.17
C THR A 321 5.83 6.68 -1.64
N ALA A 322 5.20 5.58 -2.07
CA ALA A 322 5.19 5.19 -3.49
C ALA A 322 4.38 6.18 -4.33
N HIS A 323 3.19 6.60 -3.86
CA HIS A 323 2.37 7.60 -4.52
C HIS A 323 3.12 8.93 -4.68
N ILE A 324 3.76 9.42 -3.62
CA ILE A 324 4.56 10.66 -3.65
C ILE A 324 5.72 10.57 -4.66
N LYS A 325 6.43 9.43 -4.68
CA LYS A 325 7.52 9.24 -5.63
C LYS A 325 7.01 9.26 -7.08
N ASN A 326 5.89 8.59 -7.34
CA ASN A 326 5.31 8.53 -8.68
C ASN A 326 4.79 9.89 -9.14
N SER A 327 4.17 10.68 -8.25
CA SER A 327 3.71 12.03 -8.58
C SER A 327 4.88 12.98 -8.88
N LEU A 328 6.00 12.85 -8.16
CA LEU A 328 7.22 13.62 -8.44
C LEU A 328 7.89 13.22 -9.75
N LEU A 329 7.87 11.94 -10.11
CA LEU A 329 8.35 11.49 -11.42
C LEU A 329 7.47 12.02 -12.55
N ALA A 330 6.15 11.92 -12.40
CA ALA A 330 5.21 12.45 -13.39
C ALA A 330 5.36 13.97 -13.58
N ALA A 331 5.55 14.73 -12.49
CA ALA A 331 5.80 16.17 -12.57
C ALA A 331 7.13 16.50 -13.26
N ARG A 332 8.17 15.67 -13.06
CA ARG A 332 9.46 15.83 -13.73
C ARG A 332 9.35 15.55 -15.23
N ASP A 333 8.66 14.49 -15.60
CA ASP A 333 8.47 14.12 -17.00
C ASP A 333 7.65 15.19 -17.75
N HIS A 334 6.64 15.76 -17.09
CA HIS A 334 5.87 16.87 -17.66
C HIS A 334 6.74 18.11 -17.92
N ASN A 335 7.57 18.51 -16.95
CA ASN A 335 8.51 19.62 -17.14
C ASN A 335 9.54 19.35 -18.24
N ALA A 336 10.01 18.11 -18.36
CA ALA A 336 10.96 17.73 -19.41
C ALA A 336 10.34 17.81 -20.81
N MET A 337 9.07 17.42 -20.97
CA MET A 337 8.35 17.56 -22.24
C MET A 337 8.11 19.03 -22.61
N ASP A 338 7.81 19.89 -21.64
CA ASP A 338 7.63 21.32 -21.89
C ASP A 338 8.97 22.00 -22.28
N GLU A 339 10.08 21.61 -21.64
CA GLU A 339 11.43 22.06 -22.02
C GLU A 339 11.83 21.60 -23.43
N GLU A 340 11.55 20.34 -23.78
CA GLU A 340 11.84 19.79 -25.11
C GLU A 340 10.95 20.42 -26.21
N SER A 341 9.68 20.71 -25.89
CA SER A 341 8.78 21.43 -26.81
C SER A 341 9.25 22.85 -27.05
N ASN A 342 9.60 23.60 -26.00
CA ASN A 342 10.09 24.97 -26.13
C ASN A 342 11.43 25.02 -26.89
N ALA A 343 12.35 24.09 -26.62
CA ALA A 343 13.61 24.01 -27.35
C ALA A 343 13.39 23.69 -28.84
N SER A 344 12.42 22.83 -29.17
CA SER A 344 12.07 22.53 -30.56
C SER A 344 11.45 23.72 -31.28
N ASP A 345 10.59 24.49 -30.59
CA ASP A 345 9.98 25.71 -31.15
C ASP A 345 11.03 26.81 -31.39
N GLU A 346 11.95 27.03 -30.44
CA GLU A 346 13.08 27.97 -30.61
C GLU A 346 14.00 27.56 -31.77
N GLU A 347 14.32 26.26 -31.90
CA GLU A 347 15.11 25.74 -33.02
C GLU A 347 14.39 25.92 -34.38
N MET A 348 13.07 25.69 -34.41
CA MET A 348 12.25 25.90 -35.61
C MET A 348 12.18 27.38 -35.99
N GLU A 349 12.10 28.28 -35.03
CA GLU A 349 12.06 29.72 -35.25
C GLU A 349 13.42 30.27 -35.74
N TRP A 350 14.52 29.77 -35.19
CA TRP A 350 15.87 30.06 -35.69
C TRP A 350 16.06 29.60 -37.14
N MET A 351 15.60 28.39 -37.48
CA MET A 351 15.64 27.90 -38.87
C MET A 351 14.80 28.77 -39.82
N ARG A 352 13.59 29.19 -39.42
CA ARG A 352 12.75 30.10 -40.22
C ARG A 352 13.44 31.45 -40.45
N GLN A 353 14.09 32.01 -39.43
CA GLN A 353 14.78 33.28 -39.54
C GLN A 353 16.00 33.18 -40.46
N MET A 354 16.76 32.09 -40.35
CA MET A 354 17.90 31.82 -41.22
C MET A 354 17.47 31.62 -42.68
N GLN A 355 16.37 30.90 -42.93
CA GLN A 355 15.78 30.75 -44.27
C GLN A 355 15.31 32.08 -44.85
N LYS A 356 14.68 32.93 -44.03
CA LYS A 356 14.24 34.26 -44.45
C LYS A 356 15.41 35.14 -44.85
N GLU A 357 16.48 35.15 -44.06
CA GLU A 357 17.70 35.90 -44.37
C GLU A 357 18.38 35.36 -45.64
N MET A 358 18.44 34.03 -45.80
CA MET A 358 18.99 33.37 -46.99
C MET A 358 18.20 33.71 -48.25
N LEU A 359 16.88 33.63 -48.21
CA LEU A 359 16.00 34.02 -49.33
C LEU A 359 16.16 35.50 -49.69
N GLU A 360 16.35 36.36 -48.69
CA GLU A 360 16.58 37.79 -48.91
C GLU A 360 17.94 38.07 -49.56
N ARG A 361 18.98 37.30 -49.17
CA ARG A 361 20.30 37.33 -49.84
C ARG A 361 20.20 36.87 -51.30
N LEU A 362 19.53 35.74 -51.57
CA LEU A 362 19.33 35.22 -52.92
C LEU A 362 18.54 36.18 -53.82
N ARG A 363 17.46 36.78 -53.29
CA ARG A 363 16.66 37.78 -54.01
C ARG A 363 17.46 39.04 -54.36
N ASN A 364 18.35 39.46 -53.47
CA ASN A 364 19.18 40.65 -53.68
C ASN A 364 20.40 40.39 -54.56
N GLN A 365 20.89 39.14 -54.65
CA GLN A 365 22.12 38.82 -55.38
C GLN A 365 21.94 38.59 -56.88
N ASN A 366 20.78 38.16 -57.38
CA ASN A 366 20.68 37.79 -58.79
C ASN A 366 19.34 38.13 -59.45
N GLY A 367 19.42 38.81 -60.59
CA GLY A 367 18.52 38.53 -61.71
C GLY A 367 18.73 37.09 -62.13
N ILE A 368 17.96 36.16 -61.55
CA ILE A 368 18.16 34.72 -61.71
C ILE A 368 17.91 34.33 -63.17
N SER A 369 19.01 33.96 -63.82
CA SER A 369 19.02 33.24 -65.08
C SER A 369 18.30 31.91 -64.90
N GLN A 370 17.32 31.67 -65.78
CA GLN A 370 16.53 30.45 -66.01
C GLN A 370 16.75 29.26 -65.06
N ILE A 371 15.69 28.92 -64.31
CA ILE A 371 15.60 27.66 -63.53
C ILE A 371 15.79 26.48 -64.50
N PRO A 372 16.71 25.53 -64.21
CA PRO A 372 16.89 24.34 -65.04
C PRO A 372 15.58 23.56 -65.19
N ALA A 373 15.29 23.05 -66.39
CA ALA A 373 14.05 22.32 -66.67
C ALA A 373 13.82 21.14 -65.71
N GLU A 374 14.89 20.46 -65.30
CA GLU A 374 14.82 19.32 -64.37
C GLU A 374 14.31 19.70 -62.96
N VAL A 375 14.55 20.94 -62.53
CA VAL A 375 14.07 21.46 -61.25
C VAL A 375 12.60 21.86 -61.36
N VAL A 376 12.18 22.38 -62.52
CA VAL A 376 10.78 22.67 -62.82
C VAL A 376 9.96 21.37 -62.80
N GLU A 377 10.46 20.30 -63.41
CA GLU A 377 9.82 18.97 -63.37
C GLU A 377 9.74 18.44 -61.94
N ALA A 378 10.79 18.60 -61.13
CA ALA A 378 10.79 18.18 -59.73
C ALA A 378 9.73 18.95 -58.90
N LEU A 379 9.59 20.26 -59.12
CA LEU A 379 8.55 21.06 -58.47
C LEU A 379 7.14 20.65 -58.91
N GLN A 380 6.96 20.24 -60.17
CA GLN A 380 5.69 19.69 -60.65
C GLN A 380 5.34 18.35 -59.98
N VAL A 381 6.32 17.47 -59.75
CA VAL A 381 6.11 16.23 -58.98
C VAL A 381 5.60 16.52 -57.56
N LEU A 382 6.07 17.62 -56.95
CA LEU A 382 5.60 18.08 -55.64
C LEU A 382 4.28 18.87 -55.70
N ASN A 383 3.73 19.11 -56.90
CA ASN A 383 2.58 19.98 -57.18
C ASN A 383 2.77 21.41 -56.66
N LEU A 384 3.93 22.00 -56.96
CA LEU A 384 4.29 23.36 -56.55
C LEU A 384 4.61 24.27 -57.75
N PRO A 385 4.30 25.58 -57.66
CA PRO A 385 4.76 26.54 -58.65
C PRO A 385 6.27 26.74 -58.58
N THR A 386 6.89 27.19 -59.68
CA THR A 386 8.32 27.52 -59.75
C THR A 386 8.73 28.67 -58.83
N THR A 387 7.75 29.41 -58.30
CA THR A 387 7.93 30.51 -57.33
C THR A 387 7.73 30.07 -55.89
N ALA A 388 7.55 28.77 -55.61
CA ALA A 388 7.35 28.28 -54.24
C ALA A 388 8.58 28.56 -53.37
N SER A 389 8.36 29.08 -52.15
CA SER A 389 9.44 29.24 -51.17
C SER A 389 9.91 27.88 -50.67
N PHE A 390 11.12 27.84 -50.11
CA PHE A 390 11.68 26.63 -49.50
C PHE A 390 10.74 26.01 -48.46
N ASP A 391 10.10 26.84 -47.64
CA ASP A 391 9.16 26.37 -46.60
C ASP A 391 7.96 25.66 -47.20
N VAL A 392 7.40 26.22 -48.27
CA VAL A 392 6.27 25.61 -49.00
C VAL A 392 6.72 24.30 -49.64
N ILE A 393 7.94 24.23 -50.17
CA ILE A 393 8.54 23.00 -50.72
C ILE A 393 8.68 21.93 -49.64
N HIS A 394 9.27 22.28 -48.50
CA HIS A 394 9.51 21.35 -47.40
C HIS A 394 8.20 20.89 -46.73
N GLN A 395 7.26 21.80 -46.48
CA GLN A 395 5.95 21.49 -45.92
C GLN A 395 5.18 20.55 -46.84
N ARG A 396 5.19 20.82 -48.15
CA ARG A 396 4.51 19.98 -49.13
C ARG A 396 5.15 18.61 -49.23
N TYR A 397 6.48 18.52 -49.20
CA TYR A 397 7.19 17.25 -49.13
C TYR A 397 6.75 16.44 -47.90
N ARG A 398 6.70 17.03 -46.69
CA ARG A 398 6.27 16.32 -45.47
C ARG A 398 4.83 15.80 -45.57
N GLN A 399 3.92 16.59 -46.13
CA GLN A 399 2.53 16.17 -46.37
C GLN A 399 2.46 14.95 -47.31
N LEU A 400 3.15 15.03 -48.45
CA LEU A 400 3.18 13.96 -49.43
C LEU A 400 3.90 12.72 -48.88
N ALA A 401 5.01 12.90 -48.16
CA ALA A 401 5.74 11.82 -47.50
C ALA A 401 4.85 11.08 -46.50
N LYS A 402 4.09 11.79 -45.66
CA LYS A 402 3.15 11.17 -44.70
C LYS A 402 2.01 10.41 -45.40
N GLN A 403 1.51 10.96 -46.51
CA GLN A 403 0.42 10.36 -47.28
C GLN A 403 0.85 9.10 -48.02
N TYR A 404 2.07 9.08 -48.58
CA TYR A 404 2.56 8.01 -49.44
C TYR A 404 3.62 7.11 -48.77
N HIS A 405 3.86 7.24 -47.46
CA HIS A 405 4.84 6.41 -46.76
C HIS A 405 4.46 4.92 -46.83
N PRO A 406 5.41 4.00 -47.12
CA PRO A 406 5.11 2.57 -47.18
C PRO A 406 4.55 2.03 -45.86
N ASP A 407 5.05 2.52 -44.73
CA ASP A 407 4.59 2.08 -43.40
C ASP A 407 3.15 2.47 -43.07
N THR A 408 2.58 3.46 -43.77
CA THR A 408 1.16 3.85 -43.65
C THR A 408 0.29 3.24 -44.74
N GLY A 409 0.85 2.30 -45.53
CA GLY A 409 0.16 1.66 -46.65
C GLY A 409 0.19 2.44 -47.96
N GLY A 410 1.06 3.47 -48.07
CA GLY A 410 1.27 4.24 -49.29
C GLY A 410 2.08 3.49 -50.36
N ASP A 411 1.98 3.95 -51.61
CA ASP A 411 2.72 3.37 -52.74
C ASP A 411 4.23 3.71 -52.67
N PRO A 412 5.12 2.70 -52.50
CA PRO A 412 6.55 2.93 -52.38
C PRO A 412 7.19 3.60 -53.60
N GLU A 413 6.68 3.34 -54.81
CA GLU A 413 7.22 3.94 -56.03
C GLU A 413 6.87 5.43 -56.14
N THR A 414 5.65 5.79 -55.74
CA THR A 414 5.24 7.19 -55.61
C THR A 414 6.07 7.93 -54.56
N PHE A 415 6.34 7.30 -53.40
CA PHE A 415 7.21 7.88 -52.37
C PHE A 415 8.64 8.15 -52.88
N LYS A 416 9.25 7.18 -53.59
CA LYS A 416 10.58 7.36 -54.20
C LYS A 416 10.62 8.52 -55.18
N ARG A 417 9.57 8.71 -55.99
CA ARG A 417 9.47 9.84 -56.93
C ARG A 417 9.40 11.19 -56.20
N ILE A 418 8.63 11.26 -55.12
CA ILE A 418 8.50 12.46 -54.28
C ILE A 418 9.85 12.80 -53.62
N ASP A 419 10.53 11.81 -53.03
CA ASP A 419 11.83 11.98 -52.39
C ASP A 419 12.92 12.40 -53.40
N ALA A 420 12.97 11.76 -54.57
CA ALA A 420 13.91 12.13 -55.63
C ALA A 420 13.69 13.56 -56.14
N ALA A 421 12.43 13.97 -56.31
CA ALA A 421 12.08 15.34 -56.69
C ALA A 421 12.51 16.34 -55.62
N TYR A 422 12.20 16.07 -54.35
CA TYR A 422 12.63 16.93 -53.24
C TYR A 422 14.15 17.09 -53.19
N LYS A 423 14.91 15.98 -53.22
CA LYS A 423 16.38 16.00 -53.23
C LYS A 423 16.95 16.82 -54.38
N ARG A 424 16.35 16.75 -55.57
CA ARG A 424 16.80 17.52 -56.74
C ARG A 424 16.60 19.02 -56.55
N VAL A 425 15.46 19.42 -55.98
CA VAL A 425 15.19 20.83 -55.67
C VAL A 425 16.17 21.34 -54.61
N ILE A 426 16.41 20.57 -53.54
CA ILE A 426 17.36 20.93 -52.48
C ILE A 426 18.79 21.04 -53.01
N ALA A 427 19.23 20.10 -53.86
CA ALA A 427 20.56 20.13 -54.46
C ALA A 427 20.79 21.36 -55.35
N TRP A 428 19.77 21.77 -56.10
CA TRP A 428 19.85 22.98 -56.93
C TRP A 428 19.89 24.26 -56.08
N ILE A 429 19.09 24.33 -55.02
CA ILE A 429 19.12 25.47 -54.08
C ILE A 429 20.52 25.58 -53.46
N ALA A 430 21.06 24.45 -52.97
CA ALA A 430 22.39 24.40 -52.37
C ALA A 430 23.54 24.71 -53.34
N SER A 431 23.37 24.51 -54.65
CA SER A 431 24.40 24.86 -55.64
C SER A 431 24.40 26.34 -56.03
N HIS A 432 23.42 27.11 -55.57
CA HIS A 432 23.28 28.56 -55.81
C HIS A 432 23.38 29.37 -54.50
N GLU A 433 23.66 28.71 -53.38
CA GLU A 433 24.28 29.27 -52.16
C GLU A 433 25.79 29.47 -52.40
#